data_AF-B2TAG1-F1
#
_entry.id   AF-B2TAG1-F1
#
_cell.length_a   1.000
_cell.length_b   1.000
_cell.length_c   1.000
_cell.angle_alpha   90.00
_cell.angle_beta   90.00
_cell.angle_gamma   90.00
#
_symmetry.space_group_name_H-M   'P 1'
#
loop_
_entity.id
_entity.type
_entity.pdbx_description
1 polymer ?
#
loop_
_entity_poly.entity_id
_entity_poly.type
_entity_poly.pdbx_seq_one_letter_code
_entity_poly.pdbx_strand_id
1 'polypeptide(L)'
;MKKTAVFALVALVLTACSSAEKQEQQEQKFLHNETNLAAAQRNAAVDCQPANCDAAWALTKRYIEQHSDTAVTRADAVAIDTDVPSGSGKVAFSATRAAKGSGATLTLFAQCRGMYGPDNAKGSDYDECAEKILKTQNGYVAFLRSHASGQ
;
A
#
# COMPACT_ATOMS: atom_id res chain seq x y z
N MET A 1 14.10 -65.39 -37.15
CA MET A 1 14.17 -64.54 -35.94
C MET A 1 14.61 -63.13 -36.34
N LYS A 2 13.78 -62.11 -36.13
CA LYS A 2 14.21 -60.71 -35.94
C LYS A 2 13.01 -59.92 -35.41
N LYS A 3 13.05 -59.58 -34.12
CA LYS A 3 12.05 -58.77 -33.43
C LYS A 3 12.51 -57.32 -33.51
N THR A 4 11.79 -56.46 -34.21
CA THR A 4 11.99 -55.01 -34.16
C THR A 4 10.86 -54.42 -33.33
N ALA A 5 11.15 -54.17 -32.05
CA ALA A 5 10.33 -53.33 -31.20
C ALA A 5 10.54 -51.88 -31.63
N VAL A 6 9.49 -51.23 -32.13
CA VAL A 6 9.48 -49.79 -32.39
C VAL A 6 8.98 -49.11 -31.11
N PHE A 7 9.90 -48.40 -30.46
CA PHE A 7 9.63 -47.57 -29.29
C PHE A 7 8.70 -46.42 -29.65
N ALA A 8 7.60 -46.28 -28.91
CA ALA A 8 6.73 -45.11 -28.97
C ALA A 8 7.42 -43.91 -28.31
N LEU A 9 7.82 -42.93 -29.10
CA LEU A 9 8.22 -41.59 -28.63
C LEU A 9 6.96 -40.75 -28.45
N VAL A 10 6.39 -40.78 -27.25
CA VAL A 10 5.40 -39.79 -26.82
C VAL A 10 6.17 -38.54 -26.39
N ALA A 11 6.28 -37.56 -27.29
CA ALA A 11 6.85 -36.25 -26.97
C ALA A 11 5.86 -35.45 -26.12
N LEU A 12 6.21 -35.24 -24.85
CA LEU A 12 5.55 -34.31 -23.93
C LEU A 12 5.75 -32.87 -24.42
N VAL A 13 4.74 -32.28 -25.06
CA VAL A 13 4.73 -30.84 -25.44
C VAL A 13 3.55 -30.15 -24.78
N LEU A 14 3.59 -29.94 -23.46
CA LEU A 14 2.50 -29.28 -22.71
C LEU A 14 2.97 -28.31 -21.61
N THR A 15 4.19 -27.76 -21.67
CA THR A 15 4.69 -26.85 -20.61
C THR A 15 4.64 -25.36 -20.93
N ALA A 16 4.25 -24.94 -22.15
CA ALA A 16 4.28 -23.54 -22.57
C ALA A 16 3.03 -22.71 -22.21
N CYS A 17 1.84 -23.31 -22.06
CA CYS A 17 0.61 -22.55 -21.74
C CYS A 17 0.59 -22.03 -20.29
N SER A 18 1.22 -22.74 -19.34
CA SER A 18 1.19 -22.34 -17.93
C SER A 18 1.99 -21.08 -17.61
N SER A 19 2.99 -20.72 -18.45
CA SER A 19 3.84 -19.55 -18.21
C SER A 19 3.19 -18.26 -18.70
N ALA A 20 2.52 -18.31 -19.86
CA ALA A 20 1.79 -17.16 -20.40
C ALA A 20 0.59 -16.79 -19.51
N GLU A 21 -0.22 -17.78 -19.12
CA GLU A 21 -1.37 -17.56 -18.22
C GLU A 21 -0.94 -17.00 -16.86
N LYS A 22 0.19 -17.47 -16.30
CA LYS A 22 0.75 -16.92 -15.06
C LYS A 22 1.23 -15.49 -15.22
N GLN A 23 1.85 -15.16 -16.35
CA GLN A 23 2.31 -13.80 -16.62
C GLN A 23 1.13 -12.84 -16.77
N GLU A 24 0.09 -13.22 -17.50
CA GLU A 24 -1.15 -12.46 -17.61
C GLU A 24 -1.82 -12.25 -16.24
N GLN A 25 -1.90 -13.28 -15.40
CA GLN A 25 -2.44 -13.17 -14.05
C GLN A 25 -1.63 -12.20 -13.17
N GLN A 26 -0.30 -12.23 -13.28
CA GLN A 26 0.58 -11.31 -12.54
C GLN A 26 0.39 -9.87 -12.98
N GLU A 27 0.25 -9.63 -14.27
CA GLU A 27 -0.02 -8.30 -14.83
C GLU A 27 -1.40 -7.79 -14.40
N GLN A 28 -2.43 -8.62 -14.49
CA GLN A 28 -3.78 -8.27 -14.01
C GLN A 28 -3.79 -7.95 -12.52
N LYS A 29 -3.08 -8.72 -11.69
CA LYS A 29 -2.95 -8.45 -10.26
C LYS A 29 -2.25 -7.11 -10.01
N PHE A 30 -1.19 -6.80 -10.76
CA PHE A 30 -0.49 -5.53 -10.67
C PHE A 30 -1.43 -4.37 -11.00
N LEU A 31 -2.13 -4.41 -12.13
CA LEU A 31 -3.09 -3.37 -12.54
C LEU A 31 -4.24 -3.20 -11.54
N HIS A 32 -4.73 -4.31 -10.99
CA HIS A 32 -5.75 -4.29 -9.93
C HIS A 32 -5.24 -3.59 -8.67
N ASN A 33 -4.03 -3.91 -8.23
CA ASN A 33 -3.41 -3.27 -7.08
C ASN A 33 -3.15 -1.78 -7.31
N GLU A 34 -2.66 -1.38 -8.49
CA GLU A 34 -2.47 0.04 -8.84
C GLU A 34 -3.78 0.84 -8.74
N THR A 35 -4.87 0.26 -9.25
CA THR A 35 -6.21 0.87 -9.16
C THR A 35 -6.65 1.03 -7.71
N ASN A 36 -6.45 -0.01 -6.89
CA ASN A 36 -6.82 0.01 -5.48
C ASN A 36 -5.95 0.96 -4.67
N LEU A 37 -4.65 1.05 -4.96
CA LEU A 37 -3.71 1.96 -4.29
C LEU A 37 -4.09 3.42 -4.56
N ALA A 38 -4.41 3.74 -5.81
CA ALA A 38 -4.89 5.07 -6.17
C ALA A 38 -6.23 5.39 -5.48
N ALA A 39 -7.13 4.43 -5.33
CA ALA A 39 -8.37 4.62 -4.59
C ALA A 39 -8.12 4.81 -3.08
N ALA A 40 -7.27 3.97 -2.48
CA ALA A 40 -6.92 4.03 -1.06
C ALA A 40 -6.27 5.36 -0.71
N GLN A 41 -5.31 5.85 -1.52
CA GLN A 41 -4.67 7.14 -1.31
C GLN A 41 -5.67 8.31 -1.38
N ARG A 42 -6.64 8.28 -2.30
CA ARG A 42 -7.68 9.31 -2.39
C ARG A 42 -8.64 9.27 -1.20
N ASN A 43 -8.94 8.07 -0.71
CA ASN A 43 -9.89 7.85 0.39
C ASN A 43 -9.26 7.96 1.77
N ALA A 44 -7.93 8.00 1.87
CA ALA A 44 -7.18 8.18 3.11
C ALA A 44 -7.17 9.65 3.57
N ALA A 45 -8.33 10.32 3.48
CA ALA A 45 -8.56 11.69 3.87
C ALA A 45 -9.83 11.82 4.71
N VAL A 46 -9.79 12.67 5.75
CA VAL A 46 -10.96 12.97 6.58
C VAL A 46 -11.03 14.46 6.89
N ASP A 47 -12.23 15.02 6.84
CA ASP A 47 -12.47 16.38 7.31
C ASP A 47 -12.75 16.39 8.82
N CYS A 48 -12.15 17.34 9.52
CA CYS A 48 -12.37 17.62 10.93
C CYS A 48 -12.97 19.03 11.10
N GLN A 49 -13.67 19.25 12.22
CA GLN A 49 -14.15 20.56 12.66
C GLN A 49 -13.26 21.12 13.76
N PRO A 50 -13.25 22.44 14.03
CA PRO A 50 -12.44 23.03 15.11
C PRO A 50 -12.53 22.26 16.44
N ALA A 51 -13.74 21.84 16.82
CA ALA A 51 -14.02 21.18 18.08
C ALA A 51 -13.32 19.82 18.26
N ASN A 52 -12.98 19.12 17.17
CA ASN A 52 -12.40 17.78 17.23
C ASN A 52 -11.11 17.61 16.43
N CYS A 53 -10.63 18.66 15.76
CA CYS A 53 -9.52 18.50 14.82
C CYS A 53 -8.18 18.22 15.49
N ASP A 54 -7.90 18.83 16.65
CA ASP A 54 -6.65 18.57 17.35
C ASP A 54 -6.61 17.14 17.90
N ALA A 55 -7.74 16.62 18.39
CA ALA A 55 -7.87 15.23 18.80
C ALA A 55 -7.71 14.28 17.61
N ALA A 56 -8.35 14.57 16.47
CA ALA A 56 -8.19 13.79 15.25
C ALA A 56 -6.73 13.79 14.76
N TRP A 57 -6.03 14.93 14.86
CA TRP A 57 -4.63 15.05 14.47
C TRP A 57 -3.68 14.25 15.38
N ALA A 58 -3.91 14.27 16.69
CA ALA A 58 -3.18 13.43 17.63
C ALA A 58 -3.41 11.93 17.35
N LEU A 59 -4.65 11.53 17.00
CA LEU A 59 -4.97 10.17 16.59
C LEU A 59 -4.28 9.80 15.27
N THR A 60 -4.19 10.72 14.29
CA THR A 60 -3.43 10.51 13.05
C THR A 60 -1.97 10.20 13.34
N LYS A 61 -1.32 10.97 14.24
CA LYS A 61 0.05 10.70 14.67
C LYS A 61 0.18 9.29 15.25
N ARG A 62 -0.71 8.93 16.18
CA ARG A 62 -0.70 7.59 16.80
C ARG A 62 -0.92 6.48 15.76
N TYR A 63 -1.78 6.71 14.78
CA TYR A 63 -2.00 5.75 13.69
C TYR A 63 -0.73 5.54 12.86
N ILE A 64 -0.04 6.62 12.52
CA ILE A 64 1.26 6.56 11.83
C ILE A 64 2.29 5.78 12.65
N GLU A 65 2.41 6.06 13.95
CA GLU A 65 3.35 5.36 14.85
C GLU A 65 3.05 3.85 14.96
N GLN A 66 1.80 3.42 14.80
CA GLN A 66 1.41 2.01 14.86
C GLN A 66 1.65 1.25 13.54
N HIS A 67 1.71 1.95 12.42
CA HIS A 67 1.69 1.35 11.09
C HIS A 67 2.94 1.59 10.25
N SER A 68 3.75 2.60 10.58
CA SER A 68 5.02 2.85 9.91
C SER A 68 6.11 1.92 10.42
N ASP A 69 6.95 1.42 9.51
CA ASP A 69 8.21 0.75 9.84
C ASP A 69 9.30 1.75 10.30
N THR A 70 9.11 3.05 10.05
CA THR A 70 10.05 4.12 10.40
C THR A 70 9.47 5.05 11.47
N ALA A 71 10.37 5.63 12.28
CA ALA A 71 9.98 6.53 13.37
C ALA A 71 9.48 7.88 12.84
N VAL A 72 8.56 8.51 13.58
CA VAL A 72 8.16 9.90 13.35
C VAL A 72 9.34 10.83 13.65
N THR A 73 9.70 11.67 12.68
CA THR A 73 10.80 12.64 12.76
C THR A 73 10.31 14.08 12.91
N ARG A 74 9.09 14.36 12.43
CA ARG A 74 8.39 15.64 12.61
C ARG A 74 6.92 15.40 12.92
N ALA A 75 6.39 16.13 13.87
CA ALA A 75 4.95 16.21 14.13
C ALA A 75 4.64 17.61 14.65
N ASP A 76 4.08 18.45 13.78
CA ASP A 76 3.70 19.82 14.08
C ASP A 76 2.23 20.07 13.73
N ALA A 77 1.81 21.33 13.67
CA ALA A 77 0.42 21.69 13.43
C ALA A 77 -0.08 21.36 12.01
N VAL A 78 0.80 21.14 11.03
CA VAL A 78 0.43 20.97 9.61
C VAL A 78 0.98 19.70 8.98
N ALA A 79 2.02 19.08 9.55
CA ALA A 79 2.64 17.87 9.02
C ALA A 79 3.04 16.88 10.11
N ILE A 80 2.91 15.59 9.78
CA ILE A 80 3.53 14.48 10.48
C ILE A 80 4.37 13.72 9.45
N ASP A 81 5.66 13.61 9.69
CA ASP A 81 6.59 12.89 8.82
C ASP A 81 7.32 11.82 9.58
N THR A 82 7.58 10.73 8.89
CA THR A 82 8.45 9.66 9.35
C THR A 82 9.77 9.69 8.59
N ASP A 83 10.77 9.01 9.14
CA ASP A 83 12.02 8.80 8.42
C ASP A 83 11.79 8.04 7.10
N VAL A 84 12.70 8.24 6.15
CA VAL A 84 12.66 7.56 4.84
C VAL A 84 12.99 6.08 5.04
N PRO A 85 12.21 5.14 4.47
CA PRO A 85 12.47 3.72 4.64
C PRO A 85 13.81 3.33 4.00
N SER A 86 14.78 2.93 4.83
CA SER A 86 16.14 2.58 4.41
C SER A 86 16.26 1.17 3.81
N GLY A 87 15.33 0.27 4.15
CA GLY A 87 15.30 -1.12 3.66
C GLY A 87 14.13 -1.41 2.72
N SER A 88 14.31 -2.37 1.80
CA SER A 88 13.24 -2.85 0.90
C SER A 88 12.05 -3.43 1.66
N GLY A 89 10.84 -3.22 1.14
CA GLY A 89 9.59 -3.68 1.75
C GLY A 89 9.17 -2.89 3.01
N LYS A 90 10.00 -1.94 3.47
CA LYS A 90 9.67 -1.06 4.60
C LYS A 90 8.75 0.07 4.16
N VAL A 91 7.64 0.22 4.87
CA VAL A 91 6.63 1.25 4.60
C VAL A 91 6.75 2.40 5.61
N ALA A 92 6.67 3.61 5.11
CA ALA A 92 6.64 4.83 5.89
C ALA A 92 5.35 5.59 5.57
N PHE A 93 4.65 6.05 6.59
CA PHE A 93 3.45 6.85 6.45
C PHE A 93 3.66 8.26 6.97
N SER A 94 3.14 9.24 6.25
CA SER A 94 3.12 10.65 6.66
C SER A 94 1.71 11.19 6.56
N ALA A 95 1.46 12.35 7.15
CA ALA A 95 0.18 13.03 7.01
C ALA A 95 0.32 14.54 6.91
N THR A 96 -0.67 15.16 6.29
CA THR A 96 -0.82 16.62 6.27
C THR A 96 -2.16 17.02 6.87
N ARG A 97 -2.18 18.21 7.48
CA ARG A 97 -3.39 18.90 7.95
C ARG A 97 -3.53 20.19 7.15
N ALA A 98 -4.43 20.18 6.17
CA ALA A 98 -4.69 21.32 5.30
C ALA A 98 -5.96 22.05 5.74
N ALA A 99 -5.90 23.37 5.92
CA ALA A 99 -7.06 24.16 6.30
C ALA A 99 -8.21 24.05 5.28
N LYS A 100 -9.45 23.89 5.77
CA LYS A 100 -10.65 23.77 4.93
C LYS A 100 -11.84 24.41 5.65
N GLY A 101 -12.26 25.58 5.19
CA GLY A 101 -13.27 26.39 5.88
C GLY A 101 -12.79 26.74 7.29
N SER A 102 -13.63 26.50 8.30
CA SER A 102 -13.23 26.62 9.71
C SER A 102 -12.43 25.43 10.22
N GLY A 103 -12.46 24.29 9.53
CA GLY A 103 -11.80 23.05 9.93
C GLY A 103 -10.53 22.76 9.12
N ALA A 104 -10.24 21.46 8.96
CA ALA A 104 -9.14 20.99 8.14
C ALA A 104 -9.45 19.63 7.51
N THR A 105 -8.70 19.29 6.46
CA THR A 105 -8.62 17.94 5.90
C THR A 105 -7.32 17.31 6.37
N LEU A 106 -7.42 16.13 6.97
CA LEU A 106 -6.29 15.30 7.39
C LEU A 106 -6.08 14.21 6.35
N THR A 107 -4.93 14.20 5.66
CA THR A 107 -4.64 13.24 4.58
C THR A 107 -3.44 12.40 4.95
N LEU A 108 -3.56 11.07 4.83
CA LEU A 108 -2.50 10.11 5.05
C LEU A 108 -1.84 9.73 3.71
N PHE A 109 -0.52 9.64 3.71
CA PHE A 109 0.30 9.28 2.55
C PHE A 109 1.17 8.08 2.90
N ALA A 110 1.62 7.36 1.88
CA ALA A 110 2.51 6.22 2.05
C ALA A 110 3.69 6.28 1.08
N GLN A 111 4.83 5.80 1.56
CA GLN A 111 6.01 5.51 0.76
C GLN A 111 6.49 4.10 1.12
N CYS A 112 6.90 3.31 0.12
CA CYS A 112 7.50 2.01 0.37
C CYS A 112 8.72 1.79 -0.53
N ARG A 113 9.84 1.43 0.07
CA ARG A 113 11.11 1.21 -0.64
C ARG A 113 11.05 -0.13 -1.38
N GLY A 114 11.47 -0.15 -2.65
CA GLY A 114 11.45 -1.35 -3.48
C GLY A 114 10.10 -1.68 -4.10
N MET A 115 9.07 -0.85 -3.88
CA MET A 115 7.75 -1.01 -4.48
C MET A 115 7.77 -0.83 -6.00
N TYR A 116 8.44 0.21 -6.48
CA TYR A 116 8.58 0.51 -7.91
C TYR A 116 10.05 0.52 -8.32
N GLY A 117 10.32 -0.01 -9.51
CA GLY A 117 11.60 0.09 -10.20
C GLY A 117 11.64 1.29 -11.16
N PRO A 118 12.60 1.30 -12.10
CA PRO A 118 12.63 2.28 -13.19
C PRO A 118 11.30 2.32 -13.95
N ASP A 119 10.92 3.50 -14.44
CA ASP A 119 9.69 3.72 -15.24
C ASP A 119 8.39 3.25 -14.56
N ASN A 120 8.36 3.26 -13.22
CA ASN A 120 7.26 2.74 -12.39
C ASN A 120 6.96 1.25 -12.63
N ALA A 121 7.92 0.48 -13.14
CA ALA A 121 7.78 -0.97 -13.25
C ALA A 121 7.58 -1.60 -11.87
N LYS A 122 6.88 -2.73 -11.83
CA LYS A 122 6.70 -3.52 -10.60
C LYS A 122 8.06 -3.85 -9.97
N GLY A 123 8.32 -3.33 -8.78
CA GLY A 123 9.52 -3.61 -8.01
C GLY A 123 9.47 -4.98 -7.31
N SER A 124 10.61 -5.40 -6.74
CA SER A 124 10.75 -6.69 -6.05
C SER A 124 9.78 -6.84 -4.88
N ASP A 125 9.49 -5.75 -4.18
CA ASP A 125 8.70 -5.75 -2.95
C ASP A 125 7.30 -5.19 -3.17
N TYR A 126 6.88 -5.06 -4.44
CA TYR A 126 5.60 -4.45 -4.79
C TYR A 126 4.42 -5.10 -4.07
N ASP A 127 4.33 -6.42 -4.06
CA ASP A 127 3.18 -7.13 -3.47
C ASP A 127 3.13 -6.92 -1.94
N GLU A 128 4.27 -6.96 -1.25
CA GLU A 128 4.36 -6.68 0.19
C GLU A 128 3.99 -5.22 0.50
N CYS A 129 4.56 -4.28 -0.25
CA CYS A 129 4.27 -2.86 -0.12
C CYS A 129 2.78 -2.57 -0.37
N ALA A 130 2.22 -3.11 -1.44
CA ALA A 130 0.83 -2.90 -1.81
C ALA A 130 -0.12 -3.41 -0.72
N GLU A 131 0.14 -4.60 -0.17
CA GLU A 131 -0.66 -5.15 0.93
C GLU A 131 -0.64 -4.24 2.17
N LYS A 132 0.54 -3.82 2.61
CA LYS A 132 0.71 -2.94 3.78
C LYS A 132 0.02 -1.58 3.57
N ILE A 133 0.23 -0.96 2.41
CA ILE A 133 -0.35 0.34 2.09
C ILE A 133 -1.87 0.24 2.02
N LEU A 134 -2.42 -0.73 1.30
CA LEU A 134 -3.87 -0.92 1.16
C LEU A 134 -4.53 -1.16 2.51
N LYS A 135 -3.96 -2.04 3.35
CA LYS A 135 -4.49 -2.31 4.69
C LYS A 135 -4.51 -1.05 5.55
N THR A 136 -3.41 -0.31 5.59
CA THR A 136 -3.28 0.87 6.45
C THR A 136 -4.12 2.05 5.94
N GLN A 137 -4.09 2.37 4.65
CA GLN A 137 -4.85 3.51 4.12
C GLN A 137 -6.36 3.29 4.18
N ASN A 138 -6.85 2.08 3.88
CA ASN A 138 -8.28 1.77 3.98
C ASN A 138 -8.78 1.72 5.43
N GLY A 139 -7.90 1.45 6.40
CA GLY A 139 -8.23 1.45 7.83
C GLY A 139 -8.27 2.82 8.50
N TYR A 140 -7.62 3.83 7.90
CA TYR A 140 -7.33 5.12 8.54
C TYR A 140 -8.59 5.86 9.02
N VAL A 141 -9.56 6.04 8.12
CA VAL A 141 -10.79 6.79 8.44
C VAL A 141 -11.63 6.06 9.48
N ALA A 142 -11.69 4.73 9.43
CA ALA A 142 -12.40 3.93 10.41
C ALA A 142 -11.75 4.03 11.80
N PHE A 143 -10.42 4.00 11.87
CA PHE A 143 -9.67 4.18 13.11
C PHE A 143 -9.96 5.52 13.77
N LEU A 144 -9.98 6.61 13.00
CA LEU A 144 -10.27 7.94 13.55
C LEU A 144 -11.71 8.03 14.09
N ARG A 145 -12.68 7.47 13.37
CA ARG A 145 -14.09 7.48 13.79
C ARG A 145 -14.34 6.66 15.06
N SER A 146 -13.72 5.49 15.19
CA SER A 146 -13.89 4.63 16.37
C SER A 146 -13.29 5.24 17.63
N HIS A 147 -12.19 6.01 17.50
CA HIS A 147 -11.51 6.64 18.63
C HIS A 147 -11.99 8.06 18.94
N ALA A 148 -12.75 8.70 18.03
CA ALA A 148 -13.43 9.95 18.29
C ALA A 148 -14.72 9.77 19.12
N SER A 149 -15.34 8.58 19.08
CA SER A 149 -16.62 8.30 19.76
C SER A 149 -16.47 7.81 21.20
N GLY A 150 -15.24 7.53 21.64
CA GLY A 150 -14.92 7.03 22.99
C GLY A 150 -14.36 8.09 23.94
N GLN A 151 -14.45 9.37 23.58
CA GLN A 151 -14.02 10.52 24.39
C GLN A 151 -15.21 11.40 24.75
#